data_AF-A0A6N7LES9-F1
#
_entry.id   AF-A0A6N7LES9-F1
#
_cell.length_a   1.000
_cell.length_b   1.000
_cell.length_c   1.000
_cell.angle_alpha   90.00
_cell.angle_beta   90.00
_cell.angle_gamma   90.00
#
_symmetry.space_group_name_H-M   'P 1'
#
loop_
_entity.id
_entity.type
_entity.pdbx_description
1 polymer ?
#
loop_
_entity_poly.entity_id
_entity_poly.type
_entity_poly.pdbx_seq_one_letter_code
_entity_poly.pdbx_strand_id
1 'polypeptide(L)' 'MQSEENLQLHFDLLSHRALLSCGGHDYVLPDCYPTREMAQIAAQKFAWETLGLKDRARECAQASDLPVWLR' A
#
# COMPACT_ATOMS: atom_id res chain seq x y z
N MET A 1 -20.84 -1.78 9.66
CA MET A 1 -19.41 -1.74 9.99
C MET A 1 -18.69 -2.08 8.70
N GLN A 2 -18.45 -1.05 7.87
CA GLN A 2 -17.73 -1.24 6.62
C GLN A 2 -16.34 -1.71 6.99
N SER A 3 -15.93 -2.85 6.44
CA SER A 3 -14.56 -3.30 6.49
C SER A 3 -13.73 -2.21 5.83
N GLU A 4 -13.26 -1.24 6.62
CA GLU A 4 -12.21 -0.32 6.20
C GLU A 4 -11.04 -1.23 5.81
N GLU A 5 -10.89 -1.46 4.51
CA GLU A 5 -9.74 -2.11 3.90
C GLU A 5 -8.53 -1.21 4.18
N ASN A 6 -8.08 -1.21 5.43
CA ASN A 6 -6.99 -0.37 5.90
C ASN A 6 -5.71 -0.90 5.29
N LEU A 7 -5.22 -0.17 4.29
CA LEU A 7 -3.92 -0.40 3.68
C LEU A 7 -2.85 -0.03 4.70
N GLN A 8 -2.23 -1.04 5.29
CA GLN A 8 -1.12 -0.87 6.22
C GLN A 8 0.18 -1.15 5.50
N LEU A 9 1.11 -0.21 5.57
CA LEU A 9 2.46 -0.38 5.05
C LEU A 9 3.43 -0.60 6.19
N HIS A 10 4.10 -1.73 6.14
CA HIS A 10 5.23 -2.05 6.98
C HIS A 10 6.51 -1.85 6.18
N PHE A 11 7.40 -0.99 6.66
CA PHE A 11 8.69 -0.74 6.03
C PHE A 11 9.83 -1.22 6.94
N ASP A 12 10.58 -2.21 6.45
CA ASP A 12 11.73 -2.76 7.14
C ASP A 12 12.98 -1.95 6.79
N LEU A 13 13.47 -1.18 7.77
CA LEU A 13 14.67 -0.35 7.61
C LEU A 13 15.96 -1.15 7.44
N LEU A 14 16.00 -2.41 7.90
CA LEU A 14 17.18 -3.26 7.81
C LEU A 14 17.35 -3.86 6.41
N SER A 15 16.24 -4.29 5.82
CA SER A 15 16.21 -4.94 4.51
C SER A 15 15.84 -3.98 3.37
N HIS A 16 15.46 -2.74 3.71
CA HIS A 16 14.85 -1.77 2.79
C HIS A 16 13.61 -2.33 2.06
N ARG A 17 12.92 -3.29 2.66
CA ARG A 17 11.76 -3.94 2.06
C ARG A 17 10.48 -3.33 2.57
N ALA A 18 9.46 -3.35 1.73
CA ALA A 18 8.13 -2.89 2.10
C ALA A 18 7.14 -4.04 1.99
N LEU A 19 6.22 -4.12 2.95
CA LEU A 19 5.15 -5.08 3.01
C LEU A 19 3.84 -4.33 3.16
N LEU A 20 2.92 -4.56 2.25
CA LEU A 20 1.60 -3.96 2.25
C LEU A 20 0.57 -4.98 2.72
N SER A 21 -0.08 -4.71 3.84
CA SER A 21 -1.21 -5.50 4.34
C SER A 21 -2.52 -4.82 3.95
N CYS A 22 -3.42 -5.55 3.28
CA CYS A 22 -4.74 -5.06 2.89
C CYS A 22 -5.80 -6.10 3.27
N GLY A 23 -6.74 -5.76 4.15
CA GLY A 23 -7.90 -6.61 4.46
C GLY A 23 -7.56 -8.02 4.96
N GLY A 24 -6.39 -8.20 5.59
CA GLY A 24 -5.91 -9.51 6.06
C GLY A 24 -5.06 -10.29 5.05
N HIS A 25 -4.75 -9.71 3.89
CA HIS A 25 -3.75 -10.23 2.95
C HIS A 25 -2.48 -9.40 3.01
N ASP A 26 -1.34 -10.08 3.13
CA ASP A 26 -0.02 -9.46 3.13
C ASP A 26 0.66 -9.60 1.77
N TYR A 27 1.07 -8.49 1.19
CA TYR A 27 1.76 -8.40 -0.10
C TYR A 27 3.14 -7.81 0.11
N VAL A 28 4.17 -8.61 -0.17
CA VAL A 28 5.56 -8.12 -0.15
C VAL A 28 5.81 -7.35 -1.44
N LEU A 29 6.24 -6.10 -1.33
CA LEU A 29 6.69 -5.36 -2.49
C LEU A 29 8.03 -5.95 -2.98
N PRO A 30 8.17 -6.23 -4.29
CA PRO A 30 9.35 -6.88 -4.84
C PRO A 30 10.59 -5.98 -4.88
N ASP A 31 10.40 -4.67 -4.75
CA ASP A 31 11.48 -3.68 -4.83
C ASP A 31 12.05 -3.31 -3.45
N CYS A 32 13.26 -2.77 -3.43
CA CYS A 32 13.91 -2.28 -2.22
C CYS A 32 13.87 -0.75 -2.21
N TYR A 33 13.22 -0.18 -1.21
CA TYR A 33 13.00 1.26 -1.11
C TYR A 33 13.98 1.86 -0.08
N PRO A 34 14.78 2.86 -0.46
CA PRO A 34 15.73 3.49 0.45
C PRO A 34 15.03 4.37 1.50
N THR A 35 13.81 4.83 1.22
CA THR A 35 13.04 5.71 2.11
C THR A 35 11.61 5.20 2.29
N ARG A 36 11.04 5.54 3.45
CA ARG A 36 9.64 5.25 3.80
C ARG A 36 8.67 5.87 2.80
N GLU A 37 8.94 7.08 2.32
CA GLU A 37 8.11 7.75 1.30
C GLU A 37 8.10 6.98 -0.02
N MET A 38 9.24 6.49 -0.49
CA MET A 38 9.29 5.67 -1.71
C MET A 38 8.54 4.35 -1.54
N ALA A 39 8.70 3.70 -0.39
CA ALA A 39 7.93 2.51 -0.04
C ALA A 39 6.42 2.80 -0.05
N GLN A 40 6.00 3.96 0.46
CA GLN A 40 4.60 4.36 0.51
C GLN A 40 4.03 4.65 -0.88
N ILE A 41 4.75 5.37 -1.73
CA ILE A 41 4.32 5.63 -3.11
C ILE A 41 4.21 4.31 -3.88
N ALA A 42 5.18 3.42 -3.70
CA ALA A 42 5.16 2.13 -4.38
C ALA A 42 4.04 1.22 -3.86
N ALA A 43 3.80 1.20 -2.55
CA ALA A 43 2.68 0.46 -1.96
C ALA A 43 1.32 0.97 -2.45
N GLN A 44 1.14 2.28 -2.51
CA GLN A 44 -0.05 2.91 -3.09
C GLN A 44 -0.25 2.50 -4.55
N LYS A 45 0.80 2.59 -5.39
CA LYS A 45 0.74 2.15 -6.79
C LYS A 45 0.45 0.65 -6.90
N PHE A 46 1.13 -0.16 -6.09
CA PHE A 46 0.93 -1.61 -6.08
C PHE A 46 -0.50 -1.97 -5.69
N ALA A 47 -1.04 -1.34 -4.65
CA ALA A 47 -2.43 -1.51 -4.26
C ALA A 47 -3.39 -1.07 -5.39
N TRP A 48 -3.12 0.07 -6.00
CA TRP A 48 -3.93 0.62 -7.08
C TRP A 48 -4.00 -0.30 -8.31
N GLU A 49 -2.84 -0.81 -8.75
CA GLU A 49 -2.73 -1.65 -9.94
C GLU A 49 -3.03 -3.13 -9.67
N THR A 50 -2.51 -3.69 -8.58
CA THR A 50 -2.61 -5.13 -8.26
C THR A 50 -3.92 -5.48 -7.58
N LEU A 51 -4.38 -4.68 -6.61
CA LEU A 51 -5.67 -4.92 -5.93
C LEU A 51 -6.84 -4.39 -6.76
N GLY A 52 -6.58 -3.69 -7.86
CA GLY A 52 -7.62 -3.12 -8.72
C GLY A 52 -8.47 -2.06 -7.99
N LEU A 53 -7.89 -1.40 -6.98
CA LEU A 53 -8.59 -0.40 -6.17
C LEU A 53 -9.11 0.77 -7.02
N LYS A 54 -8.57 1.00 -8.21
CA LYS A 54 -9.14 1.93 -9.20
C LYS A 54 -10.63 1.69 -9.51
N ASP A 55 -11.09 0.45 -9.40
CA ASP A 55 -12.47 0.04 -9.71
C ASP A 55 -13.35 0.06 -8.46
N ARG A 56 -12.77 -0.29 -7.30
CA ARG A 56 -13.46 -0.30 -5.99
C ARG A 56 -13.56 1.08 -5.35
N ALA A 57 -12.47 1.84 -5.33
CA ALA A 57 -12.40 3.17 -4.75
C ALA A 57 -12.78 4.20 -5.82
N ARG A 58 -14.04 4.15 -6.28
CA ARG A 58 -14.59 5.13 -7.24
C ARG A 58 -14.51 6.58 -6.74
N GLU A 59 -14.28 6.75 -5.44
CA GLU A 59 -14.09 8.03 -4.75
C GLU A 59 -12.63 8.51 -4.77
N CYS A 60 -11.65 7.62 -4.93
CA CYS A 60 -10.25 7.98 -5.12
C CYS A 60 -9.97 8.19 -6.61
N ALA A 61 -9.37 9.31 -6.98
CA ALA A 61 -9.01 9.60 -8.38
C ALA A 61 -7.64 9.05 -8.78
N GLN A 62 -6.77 8.73 -7.81
CA GLN A 62 -5.38 8.37 -8.04
C GLN A 62 -4.82 7.48 -6.93
N ALA A 63 -3.76 6.74 -7.22
CA ALA A 63 -3.07 5.88 -6.26
C ALA A 63 -2.63 6.64 -4.99
N SER A 64 -2.21 7.90 -5.12
CA SER A 64 -1.78 8.76 -4.00
C SER A 64 -2.91 9.17 -3.05
N ASP A 65 -4.16 8.92 -3.43
CA ASP A 65 -5.35 9.23 -2.64
C ASP A 65 -5.71 8.07 -1.71
N LEU A 66 -5.08 6.90 -1.90
CA LEU A 66 -5.28 5.75 -1.04
C LEU A 66 -4.67 6.01 0.35
N PRO A 67 -5.47 5.93 1.43
CA PRO A 67 -4.96 6.10 2.78
C PRO A 67 -4.10 4.88 3.16
N VAL A 68 -2.80 4.98 2.88
CA VAL A 68 -1.81 3.99 3.29
C VAL A 68 -1.19 4.41 4.62
N TRP A 69 -1.57 3.71 5.67
CA TRP A 69 -1.10 3.93 7.02
C TRP A 69 0.24 3.23 7.23
N LEU A 70 1.28 4.00 7.55
CA LEU A 70 2.54 3.40 8.00
C LEU A 70 2.39 2.86 9.42
N ARG A 71 2.80 1.61 9.62
CA ARG A 71 2.87 0.96 10.93
C ARG A 71 4.28 1.02 11.50
#